data_AF-A0A2E4QHS3-F1
#
_entry.id   AF-A0A2E4QHS3-F1
#
_cell.length_a   1.000
_cell.length_b   1.000
_cell.length_c   1.000
_cell.angle_alpha   90.00
_cell.angle_beta   90.00
_cell.angle_gamma   90.00
#
_symmetry.space_group_name_H-M   'P 1'
#
loop_
_entity.id
_entity.type
_entity.pdbx_description
1 polymer ?
#
loop_
_entity_poly.entity_id
_entity_poly.type
_entity_poly.pdbx_seq_one_letter_code
_entity_poly.pdbx_strand_id
1 'polypeptide(L)' 'MDVGILLSFLLFLGFFAGVGLASMRVKQDTTDDYLVAGRGMHPALAALSAVSTWNSGYMFIGFI' A
#
# COMPACT_ATOMS: atom_id res chain seq x y z
N MET A 1 27.36 -6.57 4.50
CA MET A 1 26.11 -7.02 3.88
C MET A 1 24.90 -6.55 4.70
N ASP A 2 25.00 -6.53 6.02
CA ASP A 2 23.88 -6.23 6.94
C ASP A 2 23.41 -4.77 6.88
N VAL A 3 24.34 -3.81 6.82
CA VAL A 3 23.98 -2.38 6.74
C VAL A 3 23.23 -2.07 5.44
N GLY A 4 23.62 -2.68 4.32
CA GLY A 4 22.95 -2.48 3.02
C GLY A 4 21.52 -3.05 3.02
N ILE A 5 21.32 -4.21 3.64
CA ILE A 5 19.98 -4.82 3.81
C ILE A 5 19.11 -3.98 4.73
N LEU A 6 19.66 -3.49 5.84
CA LEU A 6 18.93 -2.63 6.77
C LEU A 6 18.50 -1.30 6.11
N LEU A 7 19.42 -0.67 5.36
CA LEU A 7 19.12 0.57 4.65
C LEU A 7 18.04 0.38 3.58
N SER A 8 18.10 -0.70 2.80
CA SER A 8 17.06 -0.96 1.80
C SER A 8 15.71 -1.25 2.44
N PHE A 9 15.68 -2.04 3.51
CA PHE A 9 14.45 -2.31 4.27
C PHE A 9 13.82 -1.00 4.80
N LEU A 10 14.62 -0.16 5.48
CA LEU A 10 14.13 1.10 6.04
C LEU A 10 13.71 2.09 4.95
N LEU A 11 14.37 2.09 3.80
CA LEU A 11 14.00 2.94 2.67
C LEU A 11 12.61 2.56 2.13
N PHE A 12 12.35 1.28 1.86
CA PHE A 12 11.04 0.85 1.36
C PHE A 12 9.94 0.97 2.41
N LEU A 13 10.24 0.63 3.68
CA LEU A 13 9.31 0.82 4.78
C LEU A 13 8.94 2.30 4.95
N GLY A 14 9.95 3.18 4.95
CA GLY A 14 9.78 4.62 5.03
C GLY A 14 8.97 5.17 3.86
N PHE A 15 9.18 4.66 2.65
CA PHE A 15 8.38 5.02 1.48
C PHE A 15 6.90 4.65 1.67
N PHE A 16 6.59 3.40 2.06
CA PHE A 16 5.21 2.97 2.29
C PHE A 16 4.54 3.75 3.43
N ALA A 17 5.24 3.98 4.54
CA ALA A 17 4.76 4.81 5.63
C ALA A 17 4.50 6.25 5.17
N GLY A 18 5.40 6.81 4.36
CA GLY A 18 5.26 8.13 3.77
C GLY A 18 4.02 8.27 2.90
N VAL A 19 3.72 7.27 2.06
CA VAL A 19 2.48 7.23 1.26
C VAL A 19 1.23 7.21 2.17
N GLY A 20 1.23 6.40 3.23
CA GLY A 20 0.14 6.37 4.20
C GLY A 20 -0.06 7.69 4.96
N LEU A 21 1.02 8.37 5.33
CA LEU A 21 0.94 9.70 5.95
C LEU A 21 0.51 10.79 4.95
N ALA A 22 0.89 10.66 3.69
CA ALA A 22 0.48 11.58 2.64
C ALA A 22 -1.03 11.46 2.36
N SER A 23 -1.61 10.26 2.42
CA SER A 23 -3.05 10.05 2.19
C SER A 23 -3.91 10.79 3.23
N MET A 24 -3.41 10.97 4.46
CA MET A 24 -4.11 11.75 5.50
C MET A 24 -4.33 13.22 5.14
N ARG A 25 -3.54 13.78 4.21
CA ARG A 25 -3.74 15.15 3.73
C ARG A 25 -4.86 15.26 2.68
N VAL A 26 -5.25 14.14 2.08
CA VAL A 26 -6.20 14.08 0.96
C VAL A 26 -7.51 13.41 1.36
N LYS A 27 -7.54 12.69 2.49
CA LYS A 27 -8.75 12.03 3.02
C LYS A 27 -9.89 13.02 3.27
N GLN A 28 -11.11 12.52 3.16
CA GLN A 28 -12.33 13.18 3.61
C GLN A 28 -12.91 12.39 4.78
N ASP A 29 -13.45 13.06 5.79
CA ASP A 29 -14.02 12.39 6.98
C ASP A 29 -15.45 11.88 6.71
N THR A 30 -15.61 11.07 5.65
CA THR A 30 -16.87 10.44 5.30
C THR A 30 -16.69 8.92 5.20
N THR A 31 -17.75 8.18 5.53
CA THR A 31 -17.75 6.71 5.40
C THR A 31 -17.52 6.26 3.96
N ASP A 32 -18.05 7.01 2.97
CA ASP A 32 -17.87 6.70 1.56
C ASP A 32 -16.41 6.89 1.11
N ASP A 33 -15.74 7.95 1.57
CA ASP A 33 -14.31 8.13 1.32
C ASP A 33 -13.47 7.04 1.97
N TYR A 34 -13.77 6.67 3.22
CA TYR A 34 -13.04 5.62 3.93
C TYR A 34 -13.22 4.23 3.31
N LEU A 35 -14.45 3.87 2.91
CA LEU A 35 -14.75 2.53 2.41
C LEU A 35 -14.47 2.35 0.92
N VAL A 36 -14.71 3.39 0.10
CA VAL A 36 -14.65 3.27 -1.37
C VAL A 36 -13.86 4.41 -2.03
N ALA A 37 -13.06 5.17 -1.27
CA ALA A 37 -12.29 6.31 -1.78
C ALA A 37 -13.16 7.31 -2.57
N GLY A 38 -14.41 7.51 -2.11
CA GLY A 38 -15.37 8.42 -2.74
C GLY A 38 -15.77 8.02 -4.17
N ARG A 39 -15.47 6.78 -4.59
CA ARG A 39 -15.56 6.28 -5.97
C ARG A 39 -14.75 7.10 -6.99
N GLY A 40 -13.79 7.91 -6.51
CA GLY A 40 -12.94 8.76 -7.35
C GLY A 40 -11.64 8.10 -7.80
N MET A 41 -11.36 6.87 -7.33
CA MET A 41 -10.11 6.18 -7.64
C MET A 41 -10.07 5.72 -9.10
N HIS A 42 -8.94 5.97 -9.77
CA HIS A 42 -8.75 5.52 -11.15
C HIS A 42 -8.86 3.98 -11.26
N PRO A 43 -9.65 3.43 -12.20
CA PRO A 43 -9.91 1.99 -12.27
C PRO A 43 -8.65 1.12 -12.34
N ALA A 44 -7.60 1.57 -13.03
CA ALA A 44 -6.35 0.83 -13.09
C ALA A 44 -5.63 0.73 -11.73
N LEU A 45 -5.75 1.75 -10.86
CA LEU A 45 -5.18 1.73 -9.52
C LEU A 45 -5.97 0.79 -8.61
N ALA A 46 -7.30 0.78 -8.74
CA ALA A 46 -8.16 -0.18 -8.03
C ALA A 46 -7.85 -1.63 -8.46
N ALA A 47 -7.69 -1.88 -9.76
CA ALA A 47 -7.30 -3.19 -10.28
C ALA A 47 -5.91 -3.62 -9.79
N LEU A 48 -4.92 -2.71 -9.83
CA LEU A 48 -3.58 -2.98 -9.30
C LEU A 48 -3.64 -3.35 -7.81
N SER A 49 -4.39 -2.59 -7.00
CA SER A 49 -4.59 -2.88 -5.59
C SER A 49 -5.22 -4.25 -5.38
N ALA A 50 -6.23 -4.63 -6.17
CA ALA A 50 -6.90 -5.92 -6.04
C ALA A 50 -5.94 -7.10 -6.33
N VAL A 51 -5.13 -6.99 -7.39
CA VAL A 51 -4.12 -7.99 -7.72
C VAL A 51 -3.02 -8.06 -6.65
N SER A 52 -2.59 -6.91 -6.11
CA SER A 52 -1.61 -6.88 -5.02
C SER A 52 -2.15 -7.49 -3.72
N THR A 53 -3.42 -7.26 -3.36
CA THR A 53 -4.05 -7.89 -2.19
C THR A 53 -4.07 -9.42 -2.33
N TRP A 54 -4.26 -9.92 -3.55
CA TRP A 54 -4.22 -11.36 -3.82
C TRP A 54 -2.79 -11.93 -3.78
N ASN A 55 -1.75 -11.13 -4.01
CA ASN A 55 -0.36 -11.57 -3.96
C ASN A 55 0.28 -11.19 -2.63
N SER A 56 0.28 -12.12 -1.68
CA SER A 56 0.83 -11.90 -0.33
C SER A 56 2.26 -12.43 -0.16
N GLY A 57 2.96 -11.96 0.87
CA GLY A 57 4.27 -12.51 1.26
C GLY A 57 4.21 -13.98 1.70
N TYR A 58 3.07 -14.42 2.25
CA TYR A 58 2.82 -15.83 2.58
C TYR A 58 2.81 -16.69 1.31
N MET A 59 2.16 -16.21 0.25
CA MET A 59 2.19 -16.87 -1.05
C MET A 59 3.57 -16.80 -1.70
N PHE A 60 4.31 -15.70 -1.53
CA PHE A 60 5.66 -15.53 -2.07
C PHE A 60 6.63 -16.61 -1.57
N ILE A 61 6.51 -17.04 -0.31
CA ILE A 61 7.33 -18.13 0.24
C ILE A 61 6.81 -19.54 -0.12
N GLY A 62 5.81 -19.63 -1.00
CA GLY A 62 5.29 -20.90 -1.52
C GLY A 62 4.28 -21.61 -0.61
N PHE A 63 3.81 -20.95 0.45
CA PHE A 63 2.73 -21.48 1.25
C PHE A 63 1.39 -21.06 0.63
N ILE A 64 0.62 -22.06 0.17
CA ILE A 64 -0.74 -21.93 -0.40
C ILE A 64 -1.67 -22.99 0.17
#